data_AF-A0A3N0GS59-F1
#
_entry.id   AF-A0A3N0GS59-F1
#
_cell.length_a   1.000
_cell.length_b   1.000
_cell.length_c   1.000
_cell.angle_alpha   90.00
_cell.angle_beta   90.00
_cell.angle_gamma   90.00
#
_symmetry.space_group_name_H-M   'P 1'
#
loop_
_entity.id
_entity.type
_entity.pdbx_description
1 polymer ?
#
loop_
_entity_poly.entity_id
_entity_poly.type
_entity_poly.pdbx_seq_one_letter_code
_entity_poly.pdbx_strand_id
1 'polypeptide(L)'
;MRAYSSAFRPRSAQGCCRSGSCAATSTVSSLVTGLGAVRASGTRRLLRAQGDVGAKSTACGATARSWAARGPPAEALRTSRTNYRFVVHRNLCYPCDCCGYGDGVPHPGVSEMPSLPRLRRTVAGLTLAGVAATVGLTASTSTADSPNPVTPGNMVGYGFDQCEAPSQAAMTAWLTSSPFRAVGIYMSGALRFCQAQTNLTPTWVQTQLATGWRLLPIHLGAQASCTTRARYQNDKISADPTNAYAAARTQGRNEANVAVTAARNLGIVAQSTIYYDLEAFNAGIASCRSSSLWFLSAWSRQLHKLGYVSGVYSSALSGIKILDDARVTPGNTATLPDQIWIADWNNVADPNSSFVRPDGWVGHRIHQYQGGHNETWGGVSINIDRNYLDLSGVAAPPPPPPPATSTTSDKLSDPKCTPASINRPAYGLTAPRTRTSLVVPLQCLLKQQGLFTRPVSGTWNPATTAAVKGWQARVHHPVQRAFTQSDWTSLLAAGNSATVLSAGVRNPDVVRVQRALNAALSADLRITGGYNRKTQRSVVAYQKRVGIKPTGVVATLTWRALSRGRR
;
A
#
# COMPACT_ATOMS: atom_id res chain seq x y z
N MET A 1 9.92 -47.89 -33.97
CA MET A 1 8.60 -47.66 -33.34
C MET A 1 8.18 -48.97 -32.67
N ARG A 2 7.88 -48.98 -31.36
CA ARG A 2 7.50 -50.16 -30.52
C ARG A 2 6.74 -49.67 -29.26
N ALA A 3 6.21 -50.63 -28.46
CA ALA A 3 5.18 -50.48 -27.40
C ALA A 3 3.78 -50.37 -28.02
N TYR A 4 2.91 -51.41 -28.07
CA TYR A 4 2.73 -52.61 -27.24
C TYR A 4 2.22 -52.34 -25.81
N SER A 5 1.15 -53.05 -25.45
CA SER A 5 0.43 -52.98 -24.16
C SER A 5 0.27 -54.38 -23.58
N SER A 6 0.44 -54.53 -22.26
CA SER A 6 0.10 -55.73 -21.50
C SER A 6 0.06 -55.42 -20.01
N ALA A 7 -1.00 -55.82 -19.31
CA ALA A 7 -1.14 -55.68 -17.85
C ALA A 7 -0.58 -56.90 -17.10
N PHE A 8 -0.35 -56.79 -15.78
CA PHE A 8 -0.45 -57.94 -14.87
C PHE A 8 -0.87 -57.54 -13.44
N ARG A 9 -1.33 -58.53 -12.66
CA ARG A 9 -1.99 -58.39 -11.34
C ARG A 9 -1.02 -58.28 -10.15
N PRO A 10 -1.48 -57.75 -8.99
CA PRO A 10 -0.72 -57.78 -7.74
C PRO A 10 -0.67 -59.20 -7.11
N ARG A 11 0.25 -59.40 -6.15
CA ARG A 11 0.23 -60.51 -5.19
C ARG A 11 0.19 -59.99 -3.76
N SER A 12 -0.61 -60.66 -2.93
CA SER A 12 -0.65 -60.51 -1.47
C SER A 12 0.20 -61.60 -0.79
N ALA A 13 0.52 -61.38 0.49
CA ALA A 13 0.94 -62.41 1.44
C ALA A 13 0.19 -62.18 2.77
N GLN A 14 -0.02 -63.24 3.55
CA GLN A 14 -0.91 -63.25 4.72
C GLN A 14 -0.20 -63.73 6.00
N GLY A 15 -0.79 -63.46 7.16
CA GLY A 15 -0.37 -63.90 8.50
C GLY A 15 -0.71 -62.82 9.54
N CYS A 16 -1.82 -62.91 10.29
CA CYS A 16 -2.08 -63.78 11.46
C CYS A 16 -1.18 -63.44 12.67
N CYS A 17 -1.68 -63.27 13.91
CA CYS A 17 -3.08 -63.28 14.41
C CYS A 17 -3.16 -62.67 15.83
N ARG A 18 -4.38 -62.31 16.29
CA ARG A 18 -4.83 -62.22 17.72
C ARG A 18 -4.08 -61.24 18.66
N SER A 19 -4.69 -60.14 19.13
CA SER A 19 -5.82 -59.96 20.09
C SER A 19 -5.41 -59.92 21.57
N GLY A 20 -5.71 -58.82 22.27
CA GLY A 20 -5.55 -58.72 23.73
C GLY A 20 -5.76 -57.29 24.24
N SER A 21 -6.88 -57.04 24.91
CA SER A 21 -7.14 -55.79 25.64
C SER A 21 -6.90 -56.00 27.13
N CYS A 22 -6.18 -55.10 27.80
CA CYS A 22 -6.42 -54.78 29.22
C CYS A 22 -5.71 -53.48 29.60
N ALA A 23 -6.25 -52.78 30.60
CA ALA A 23 -5.63 -51.62 31.22
C ALA A 23 -5.38 -51.91 32.71
N ALA A 24 -4.27 -51.42 33.27
CA ALA A 24 -4.10 -51.20 34.71
C ALA A 24 -2.98 -50.19 34.99
N THR A 25 -3.11 -49.52 36.13
CA THR A 25 -2.31 -48.41 36.66
C THR A 25 -0.98 -48.84 37.33
N SER A 26 -0.27 -47.86 37.92
CA SER A 26 0.46 -47.95 39.21
C SER A 26 2.01 -47.84 39.22
N THR A 27 2.48 -46.59 39.34
CA THR A 27 3.39 -46.08 40.41
C THR A 27 4.76 -46.71 40.79
N VAL A 28 5.81 -45.88 40.66
CA VAL A 28 6.78 -45.45 41.73
C VAL A 28 8.08 -46.24 42.05
N SER A 29 9.20 -45.48 42.04
CA SER A 29 10.51 -45.67 42.74
C SER A 29 11.48 -46.80 42.32
N SER A 30 12.79 -46.78 42.64
CA SER A 30 13.81 -45.73 42.98
C SER A 30 15.19 -46.42 43.23
N LEU A 31 16.25 -45.65 43.58
CA LEU A 31 17.55 -46.06 44.18
C LEU A 31 18.55 -46.77 43.22
N VAL A 32 19.89 -46.64 43.31
CA VAL A 32 20.86 -45.81 44.09
C VAL A 32 21.99 -45.36 43.10
N THR A 33 23.15 -44.73 43.37
CA THR A 33 24.00 -44.33 44.54
C THR A 33 24.82 -43.09 44.09
N GLY A 34 25.66 -42.37 44.85
CA GLY A 34 26.05 -42.37 46.28
C GLY A 34 26.79 -41.06 46.60
N LEU A 35 26.55 -40.48 47.79
CA LEU A 35 27.47 -40.39 48.94
C LEU A 35 28.58 -39.31 48.90
N GLY A 36 28.42 -38.33 49.79
CA GLY A 36 29.41 -37.31 50.19
C GLY A 36 28.84 -36.43 51.31
N ALA A 37 29.46 -36.41 52.49
CA ALA A 37 28.98 -35.70 53.69
C ALA A 37 29.69 -34.32 53.84
N VAL A 38 29.41 -33.39 54.79
CA VAL A 38 29.21 -33.50 56.26
C VAL A 38 28.55 -32.20 56.81
N ARG A 39 27.56 -32.34 57.73
CA ARG A 39 27.07 -31.42 58.84
C ARG A 39 26.99 -29.87 58.67
N ALA A 40 26.18 -29.11 59.44
CA ALA A 40 24.96 -29.31 60.24
C ALA A 40 24.46 -27.95 60.80
N SER A 41 23.24 -27.91 61.37
CA SER A 41 22.68 -26.85 62.25
C SER A 41 22.33 -25.48 61.61
N GLY A 42 21.32 -24.72 62.07
CA GLY A 42 20.25 -25.05 63.03
C GLY A 42 19.37 -23.85 63.47
N THR A 43 18.05 -24.07 63.56
CA THR A 43 17.02 -23.33 64.35
C THR A 43 16.72 -21.82 64.16
N ARG A 44 15.41 -21.52 63.98
CA ARG A 44 14.50 -20.56 64.71
C ARG A 44 15.12 -19.37 65.48
N ARG A 45 14.48 -18.19 65.59
CA ARG A 45 13.03 -17.89 65.78
C ARG A 45 12.66 -16.41 65.47
N LEU A 46 11.36 -16.11 65.44
CA LEU A 46 10.75 -14.77 65.26
C LEU A 46 11.00 -13.78 66.42
N LEU A 47 10.89 -12.47 66.12
CA LEU A 47 10.24 -11.46 66.98
C LEU A 47 9.66 -10.28 66.15
N ARG A 48 8.86 -9.39 66.77
CA ARG A 48 8.06 -8.32 66.11
C ARG A 48 8.55 -6.89 66.41
N ALA A 49 8.40 -5.99 65.43
CA ALA A 49 7.84 -4.61 65.53
C ALA A 49 7.53 -4.16 64.07
N GLN A 50 6.43 -3.50 63.66
CA GLN A 50 5.71 -2.31 64.15
C GLN A 50 6.54 -1.00 64.08
N GLY A 51 6.06 -0.02 63.32
CA GLY A 51 6.67 1.31 63.15
C GLY A 51 6.26 1.96 61.81
N ASP A 52 5.45 3.01 61.87
CA ASP A 52 4.70 3.55 60.73
C ASP A 52 5.47 4.49 59.77
N VAL A 53 4.81 4.71 58.64
CA VAL A 53 5.15 5.63 57.55
C VAL A 53 5.43 7.06 58.02
N GLY A 54 6.50 7.68 57.51
CA GLY A 54 6.77 9.12 57.65
C GLY A 54 7.15 9.76 56.32
N ALA A 55 6.22 10.47 55.70
CA ALA A 55 6.42 11.05 54.36
C ALA A 55 7.13 12.41 54.36
N LYS A 56 7.86 12.71 53.28
CA LYS A 56 8.01 14.09 52.76
C LYS A 56 8.45 14.14 51.30
N SER A 57 8.15 15.28 50.68
CA SER A 57 8.45 15.68 49.30
C SER A 57 9.96 15.97 49.11
N THR A 58 10.52 16.31 47.94
CA THR A 58 10.17 17.49 47.11
C THR A 58 10.91 17.50 45.76
N ALA A 59 10.24 18.02 44.72
CA ALA A 59 10.69 18.64 43.45
C ALA A 59 11.92 18.12 42.66
N CYS A 60 11.79 18.14 41.33
CA CYS A 60 12.91 18.03 40.39
C CYS A 60 13.71 19.35 40.30
N GLY A 61 15.04 19.25 40.26
CA GLY A 61 15.96 20.28 39.77
C GLY A 61 16.54 19.91 38.39
N ALA A 62 16.99 20.89 37.61
CA ALA A 62 17.30 20.72 36.19
C ALA A 62 18.80 20.75 35.83
N THR A 63 19.08 20.55 34.53
CA THR A 63 20.32 20.88 33.77
C THR A 63 21.46 19.85 33.67
N ALA A 64 21.50 19.22 32.49
CA ALA A 64 22.64 19.16 31.56
C ALA A 64 24.06 18.72 32.03
N ARG A 65 24.57 17.68 31.36
CA ARG A 65 25.77 17.84 30.51
C ARG A 65 25.89 16.78 29.41
N SER A 66 26.60 17.14 28.34
CA SER A 66 26.97 16.28 27.22
C SER A 66 28.38 15.73 27.37
N TRP A 67 28.65 14.54 26.84
CA TRP A 67 29.98 13.97 26.64
C TRP A 67 30.05 13.19 25.32
N ALA A 68 31.23 13.15 24.69
CA ALA A 68 31.45 12.48 23.42
C ALA A 68 32.82 11.77 23.36
N ALA A 69 32.81 10.49 22.97
CA ALA A 69 33.97 9.68 22.61
C ALA A 69 33.53 8.75 21.45
N ARG A 70 34.13 8.81 20.25
CA ARG A 70 35.46 8.27 19.85
C ARG A 70 35.53 6.73 19.91
N GLY A 71 35.50 6.09 18.74
CA GLY A 71 36.19 4.81 18.49
C GLY A 71 37.71 5.04 18.36
N PRO A 72 38.55 4.01 18.10
CA PRO A 72 38.48 3.14 16.89
C PRO A 72 38.90 1.68 17.27
N PRO A 73 39.58 0.83 16.44
CA PRO A 73 39.75 0.75 14.99
C PRO A 73 39.25 -0.61 14.41
N ALA A 74 39.70 -0.99 13.20
CA ALA A 74 39.41 -2.27 12.55
C ALA A 74 40.69 -2.91 11.98
N GLU A 75 40.76 -4.24 11.89
CA GLU A 75 41.90 -4.92 11.25
C GLU A 75 41.58 -6.33 10.69
N ALA A 76 42.39 -6.73 9.70
CA ALA A 76 42.72 -8.08 9.19
C ALA A 76 41.62 -9.08 8.74
N LEU A 77 41.78 -9.56 7.50
CA LEU A 77 41.13 -10.75 6.95
C LEU A 77 41.77 -12.05 7.46
N ARG A 78 40.98 -13.12 7.63
CA ARG A 78 41.44 -14.50 7.38
C ARG A 78 40.29 -15.40 6.91
N THR A 79 40.63 -16.37 6.06
CA THR A 79 39.70 -17.31 5.42
C THR A 79 39.52 -18.59 6.23
N SER A 80 38.29 -19.12 6.26
CA SER A 80 38.03 -20.53 6.53
C SER A 80 36.73 -20.98 5.87
N ARG A 81 36.59 -22.28 5.61
CA ARG A 81 35.44 -22.90 4.93
C ARG A 81 34.60 -23.71 5.90
N THR A 82 33.27 -23.63 5.72
CA THR A 82 32.27 -24.68 5.99
C THR A 82 32.24 -25.33 7.39
N ASN A 83 31.15 -25.10 8.14
CA ASN A 83 30.32 -26.17 8.73
C ASN A 83 29.11 -25.59 9.49
N TYR A 84 27.95 -25.46 8.83
CA TYR A 84 26.70 -25.08 9.49
C TYR A 84 26.06 -26.31 10.16
N ARG A 85 26.24 -26.46 11.49
CA ARG A 85 25.30 -27.24 12.31
C ARG A 85 24.09 -26.37 12.63
N PHE A 86 22.89 -26.88 12.39
CA PHE A 86 21.65 -26.23 12.82
C PHE A 86 21.55 -26.24 14.35
N VAL A 87 21.45 -25.06 14.95
CA VAL A 87 21.04 -24.88 16.36
C VAL A 87 19.72 -24.14 16.37
N VAL A 88 18.64 -24.82 16.75
CA VAL A 88 17.30 -24.24 16.84
C VAL A 88 17.17 -23.51 18.17
N HIS A 89 17.48 -22.21 18.18
CA HIS A 89 17.14 -21.36 19.32
C HIS A 89 15.63 -21.12 19.39
N ARG A 90 15.00 -21.61 20.46
CA ARG A 90 13.66 -21.16 20.87
C ARG A 90 13.78 -19.72 21.37
N ASN A 91 13.41 -18.74 20.56
CA ASN A 91 13.25 -17.37 21.05
C ASN A 91 12.01 -17.29 21.95
N LEU A 92 12.22 -16.77 23.15
CA LEU A 92 11.18 -16.53 24.14
C LEU A 92 10.33 -15.31 23.74
N CYS A 93 9.06 -15.31 24.10
CA CYS A 93 8.21 -14.13 23.95
C CYS A 93 8.68 -13.03 24.92
N TYR A 94 8.89 -11.81 24.42
CA TYR A 94 8.99 -10.63 25.27
C TYR A 94 7.59 -10.13 25.62
N PRO A 95 7.26 -9.93 26.91
CA PRO A 95 6.12 -9.11 27.30
C PRO A 95 6.48 -7.62 27.20
N CYS A 96 5.51 -6.79 26.82
CA CYS A 96 5.58 -5.35 26.97
C CYS A 96 4.50 -4.92 27.96
N ASP A 97 4.92 -4.53 29.16
CA ASP A 97 4.10 -3.83 30.14
C ASP A 97 4.09 -2.30 29.89
N CYS A 98 3.33 -1.57 30.71
CA CYS A 98 3.06 -0.12 30.67
C CYS A 98 2.02 0.30 29.60
N CYS A 99 0.95 1.04 29.91
CA CYS A 99 0.53 1.70 31.17
C CYS A 99 -0.94 1.39 31.49
N GLY A 100 -1.34 1.54 32.76
CA GLY A 100 -2.73 1.42 33.21
C GLY A 100 -3.26 2.67 33.91
N TYR A 101 -4.57 2.90 33.76
CA TYR A 101 -5.48 3.82 34.49
C TYR A 101 -6.90 3.40 34.04
N GLY A 102 -7.96 3.40 34.84
CA GLY A 102 -8.14 3.75 36.26
C GLY A 102 -9.58 4.26 36.45
N ASP A 103 -10.41 3.56 37.22
CA ASP A 103 -11.87 3.75 37.22
C ASP A 103 -12.39 4.95 38.06
N GLY A 104 -13.51 5.56 37.60
CA GLY A 104 -14.27 6.62 38.29
C GLY A 104 -13.82 8.06 37.96
N VAL A 105 -14.66 9.11 38.07
CA VAL A 105 -16.05 9.22 38.56
C VAL A 105 -16.89 10.16 37.62
N PRO A 106 -18.01 10.85 37.98
CA PRO A 106 -19.27 10.71 37.27
C PRO A 106 -19.61 11.78 36.20
N HIS A 107 -20.65 11.50 35.40
CA HIS A 107 -21.32 12.46 34.50
C HIS A 107 -22.14 13.53 35.26
N PRO A 108 -22.26 14.74 34.69
CA PRO A 108 -23.38 15.64 34.91
C PRO A 108 -24.15 15.98 33.61
N GLY A 109 -25.43 16.37 33.75
CA GLY A 109 -26.10 17.29 32.82
C GLY A 109 -26.69 16.71 31.53
N VAL A 110 -27.87 16.11 31.61
CA VAL A 110 -28.82 16.16 30.48
C VAL A 110 -29.37 17.59 30.32
N SER A 111 -29.69 18.00 29.09
CA SER A 111 -30.52 19.17 28.81
C SER A 111 -31.26 18.95 27.50
N GLU A 112 -32.57 18.77 27.61
CA GLU A 112 -33.47 18.71 26.47
C GLU A 112 -33.76 20.11 25.91
N MET A 113 -34.44 20.08 24.75
CA MET A 113 -35.47 21.02 24.26
C MET A 113 -35.05 21.96 23.11
N PRO A 114 -36.02 22.39 22.27
CA PRO A 114 -37.19 21.65 21.79
C PRO A 114 -37.36 21.71 20.26
N SER A 115 -38.20 20.82 19.70
CA SER A 115 -38.71 20.96 18.34
C SER A 115 -39.83 22.01 18.27
N LEU A 116 -39.79 22.91 17.28
CA LEU A 116 -40.91 23.82 16.95
C LEU A 116 -41.31 23.71 15.45
N PRO A 117 -42.55 24.10 15.08
CA PRO A 117 -43.32 23.32 14.12
C PRO A 117 -43.36 23.85 12.68
N ARG A 118 -43.85 22.99 11.78
CA ARG A 118 -44.17 23.32 10.38
C ARG A 118 -45.36 24.28 10.29
N LEU A 119 -45.14 25.47 9.74
CA LEU A 119 -46.23 26.37 9.32
C LEU A 119 -46.65 26.09 7.86
N ARG A 120 -47.86 25.56 7.69
CA ARG A 120 -48.59 25.54 6.40
C ARG A 120 -49.55 26.74 6.37
N ARG A 121 -49.42 27.63 5.37
CA ARG A 121 -50.42 28.57 4.82
C ARG A 121 -49.67 29.58 3.91
N THR A 122 -50.20 30.10 2.80
CA THR A 122 -51.51 29.87 2.14
C THR A 122 -51.32 29.94 0.62
N VAL A 123 -52.19 29.31 -0.17
CA VAL A 123 -52.33 29.64 -1.59
C VAL A 123 -53.14 30.94 -1.72
N ALA A 124 -52.60 31.90 -2.45
CA ALA A 124 -53.34 33.04 -3.00
C ALA A 124 -52.86 33.22 -4.45
N GLY A 125 -53.77 33.07 -5.41
CA GLY A 125 -53.43 33.18 -6.83
C GLY A 125 -53.56 34.61 -7.33
N LEU A 126 -52.71 34.98 -8.31
CA LEU A 126 -52.91 36.16 -9.14
C LEU A 126 -52.43 35.84 -10.56
N THR A 127 -53.37 35.82 -11.50
CA THR A 127 -53.11 35.54 -12.90
C THR A 127 -52.69 36.81 -13.64
N LEU A 128 -51.50 36.81 -14.24
CA LEU A 128 -51.20 37.67 -15.38
C LEU A 128 -50.67 36.84 -16.54
N ALA A 129 -51.30 37.01 -17.70
CA ALA A 129 -50.87 36.41 -18.95
C ALA A 129 -49.68 37.21 -19.52
N GLY A 130 -48.47 36.83 -19.13
CA GLY A 130 -47.23 37.34 -19.73
C GLY A 130 -46.67 36.37 -20.76
N VAL A 131 -46.77 36.69 -22.05
CA VAL A 131 -46.07 35.96 -23.12
C VAL A 131 -44.60 36.35 -23.11
N ALA A 132 -43.88 35.89 -22.08
CA ALA A 132 -42.43 35.97 -22.02
C ALA A 132 -41.84 34.74 -22.74
N ALA A 133 -41.01 34.96 -23.75
CA ALA A 133 -40.29 33.89 -24.41
C ALA A 133 -39.37 33.20 -23.39
N THR A 134 -39.71 31.96 -23.01
CA THR A 134 -38.92 31.14 -22.10
C THR A 134 -37.66 30.67 -22.83
N VAL A 135 -36.66 31.55 -22.88
CA VAL A 135 -35.27 31.15 -23.08
C VAL A 135 -34.99 30.05 -22.07
N GLY A 136 -34.75 28.85 -22.59
CA GLY A 136 -34.52 27.65 -21.80
C GLY A 136 -33.21 27.77 -21.04
N LEU A 137 -33.24 28.49 -19.93
CA LEU A 137 -32.31 28.35 -18.82
C LEU A 137 -32.54 26.96 -18.22
N THR A 138 -32.12 25.93 -18.95
CA THR A 138 -31.63 24.70 -18.36
C THR A 138 -30.45 25.10 -17.50
N ALA A 139 -30.76 25.48 -16.26
CA ALA A 139 -29.81 25.49 -15.18
C ALA A 139 -29.25 24.07 -15.13
N SER A 140 -28.09 23.88 -15.77
CA SER A 140 -27.34 22.64 -15.71
C SER A 140 -27.05 22.42 -14.24
N THR A 141 -27.86 21.57 -13.61
CA THR A 141 -27.64 21.05 -12.28
C THR A 141 -26.42 20.17 -12.39
N SER A 142 -25.26 20.82 -12.34
CA SER A 142 -23.94 20.19 -12.25
C SER A 142 -24.02 19.20 -11.10
N THR A 143 -24.23 17.93 -11.43
CA THR A 143 -24.23 16.84 -10.48
C THR A 143 -22.88 16.91 -9.80
N ALA A 144 -22.87 17.30 -8.52
CA ALA A 144 -21.63 17.61 -7.82
C ALA A 144 -20.68 16.42 -7.95
N ASP A 145 -19.58 16.64 -8.68
CA ASP A 145 -18.59 15.61 -8.97
C ASP A 145 -18.18 14.98 -7.64
N SER A 146 -18.35 13.66 -7.51
CA SER A 146 -18.19 13.00 -6.20
C SER A 146 -16.73 13.21 -5.76
N PRO A 147 -16.47 13.97 -4.68
CA PRO A 147 -15.20 14.69 -4.53
C PRO A 147 -14.01 13.79 -4.16
N ASN A 148 -14.26 12.48 -4.00
CA ASN A 148 -13.27 11.46 -3.67
C ASN A 148 -13.19 10.45 -4.83
N PRO A 149 -12.03 10.26 -5.48
CA PRO A 149 -11.88 9.29 -6.55
C PRO A 149 -12.00 7.83 -6.05
N VAL A 150 -12.51 6.97 -6.93
CA VAL A 150 -12.55 5.51 -6.76
C VAL A 150 -11.18 4.96 -6.33
N THR A 151 -11.18 4.09 -5.31
CA THR A 151 -9.96 3.64 -4.63
C THR A 151 -9.95 2.12 -4.38
N PRO A 152 -8.79 1.43 -4.49
CA PRO A 152 -7.49 1.94 -4.95
C PRO A 152 -7.47 2.28 -6.44
N GLY A 153 -8.36 1.67 -7.24
CA GLY A 153 -8.33 1.73 -8.70
C GLY A 153 -7.05 1.13 -9.29
N ASN A 154 -6.80 1.40 -10.57
CA ASN A 154 -5.66 0.84 -11.28
C ASN A 154 -4.32 1.35 -10.73
N MET A 155 -3.52 0.45 -10.16
CA MET A 155 -2.14 0.74 -9.77
C MET A 155 -1.25 -0.51 -9.84
N VAL A 156 0.06 -0.28 -9.97
CA VAL A 156 1.08 -1.31 -9.83
C VAL A 156 2.22 -0.75 -8.96
N GLY A 157 2.65 -1.49 -7.94
CA GLY A 157 3.73 -1.08 -7.04
C GLY A 157 3.39 -1.22 -5.56
N TYR A 158 4.15 -0.53 -4.73
CA TYR A 158 4.17 -0.73 -3.28
C TYR A 158 2.94 -0.13 -2.57
N GLY A 159 2.40 -0.90 -1.63
CA GLY A 159 1.52 -0.43 -0.57
C GLY A 159 2.04 -0.88 0.80
N PHE A 160 1.43 -0.39 1.85
CA PHE A 160 1.60 -0.95 3.20
C PHE A 160 0.23 -1.03 3.86
N ASP A 161 0.14 -1.75 4.97
CA ASP A 161 -0.98 -1.63 5.90
C ASP A 161 -0.45 -1.58 7.33
N GLN A 162 -1.22 -0.97 8.23
CA GLN A 162 -0.97 -1.03 9.67
C GLN A 162 -2.28 -0.90 10.44
N CYS A 163 -2.23 -1.20 11.74
CA CYS A 163 -3.41 -1.32 12.57
C CYS A 163 -4.24 -0.02 12.66
N GLU A 164 -3.63 1.15 12.87
CA GLU A 164 -4.32 2.45 12.87
C GLU A 164 -4.13 3.21 11.56
N ALA A 165 -5.10 4.01 11.13
CA ALA A 165 -4.84 5.05 10.11
C ALA A 165 -3.73 6.01 10.60
N PRO A 166 -2.61 6.19 9.85
CA PRO A 166 -1.52 7.08 10.29
C PRO A 166 -1.95 8.55 10.38
N SER A 167 -1.29 9.34 11.22
CA SER A 167 -1.56 10.79 11.31
C SER A 167 -1.23 11.52 10.01
N GLN A 168 -1.84 12.69 9.77
CA GLN A 168 -1.60 13.43 8.53
C GLN A 168 -0.11 13.82 8.34
N ALA A 169 0.60 14.12 9.44
CA ALA A 169 2.04 14.38 9.41
C ALA A 169 2.83 13.14 8.95
N ALA A 170 2.48 11.96 9.46
CA ALA A 170 3.08 10.70 9.05
C ALA A 170 2.81 10.41 7.56
N MET A 171 1.56 10.56 7.11
CA MET A 171 1.18 10.37 5.70
C MET A 171 1.93 11.31 4.76
N THR A 172 2.13 12.58 5.12
CA THR A 172 2.89 13.56 4.32
C THR A 172 4.38 13.22 4.28
N ALA A 173 4.99 12.84 5.41
CA ALA A 173 6.39 12.42 5.47
C ALA A 173 6.66 11.13 4.66
N TRP A 174 5.73 10.17 4.73
CA TRP A 174 5.83 8.91 4.01
C TRP A 174 5.53 9.05 2.52
N LEU A 175 4.57 9.90 2.12
CA LEU A 175 4.30 10.15 0.70
C LEU A 175 5.51 10.77 0.00
N THR A 176 6.21 11.70 0.66
CA THR A 176 7.39 12.37 0.11
C THR A 176 8.65 11.50 0.13
N SER A 177 8.79 10.62 1.12
CA SER A 177 10.06 9.91 1.37
C SER A 177 10.06 8.41 1.04
N SER A 178 8.91 7.73 1.12
CA SER A 178 8.78 6.27 0.98
C SER A 178 8.43 5.84 -0.45
N PRO A 179 8.61 4.55 -0.82
CA PRO A 179 8.17 4.00 -2.09
C PRO A 179 6.65 3.73 -2.16
N PHE A 180 5.94 3.79 -1.03
CA PHE A 180 4.55 3.36 -0.91
C PHE A 180 3.56 4.33 -1.55
N ARG A 181 2.53 3.80 -2.21
CA ARG A 181 1.43 4.56 -2.81
C ARG A 181 0.04 4.00 -2.52
N ALA A 182 -0.06 2.83 -1.88
CA ALA A 182 -1.28 2.37 -1.22
C ALA A 182 -1.10 2.30 0.30
N VAL A 183 -2.19 2.50 1.04
CA VAL A 183 -2.29 2.26 2.49
C VAL A 183 -3.55 1.47 2.82
N GLY A 184 -3.42 0.38 3.58
CA GLY A 184 -4.53 -0.35 4.19
C GLY A 184 -5.10 0.37 5.40
N ILE A 185 -6.43 0.38 5.51
CA ILE A 185 -7.15 1.05 6.60
C ILE A 185 -8.23 0.12 7.18
N TYR A 186 -8.15 -0.19 8.47
CA TYR A 186 -9.09 -1.06 9.19
C TYR A 186 -10.39 -0.31 9.54
N MET A 187 -11.15 -0.03 8.48
CA MET A 187 -12.36 0.79 8.45
C MET A 187 -13.51 0.23 9.30
N SER A 188 -13.70 -1.09 9.33
CA SER A 188 -14.91 -1.69 9.89
C SER A 188 -14.76 -3.17 10.27
N GLY A 189 -15.85 -3.77 10.77
CA GLY A 189 -15.87 -5.13 11.32
C GLY A 189 -15.67 -5.13 12.83
N ALA A 190 -16.31 -6.08 13.53
CA ALA A 190 -16.31 -6.14 15.00
C ALA A 190 -14.97 -6.61 15.59
N LEU A 191 -14.20 -7.40 14.83
CA LEU A 191 -12.99 -8.08 15.30
C LEU A 191 -11.69 -7.34 14.91
N ARG A 192 -11.76 -6.15 14.29
CA ARG A 192 -10.59 -5.27 14.04
C ARG A 192 -9.86 -4.95 15.34
N PHE A 193 -8.52 -5.00 15.33
CA PHE A 193 -7.71 -4.82 16.54
C PHE A 193 -7.74 -3.37 17.03
N CYS A 194 -7.36 -2.43 16.17
CA CYS A 194 -7.44 -1.01 16.50
C CYS A 194 -8.87 -0.51 16.30
N GLN A 195 -9.64 -0.44 17.39
CA GLN A 195 -11.05 -0.05 17.37
C GLN A 195 -11.26 1.48 17.31
N ALA A 196 -10.36 2.27 17.89
CA ALA A 196 -10.49 3.74 17.91
C ALA A 196 -10.34 4.37 16.51
N GLN A 197 -9.31 3.98 15.74
CA GLN A 197 -9.00 4.55 14.42
C GLN A 197 -8.97 6.09 14.42
N THR A 198 -8.32 6.69 15.43
CA THR A 198 -8.44 8.12 15.78
C THR A 198 -8.21 9.11 14.62
N ASN A 199 -7.39 8.76 13.63
CA ASN A 199 -7.16 9.61 12.44
C ASN A 199 -8.16 9.37 11.29
N LEU A 200 -8.86 8.22 11.25
CA LEU A 200 -9.67 7.77 10.12
C LEU A 200 -11.02 8.48 10.05
N THR A 201 -10.98 9.69 9.51
CA THR A 201 -12.13 10.58 9.32
C THR A 201 -12.43 10.78 7.84
N PRO A 202 -13.64 11.27 7.46
CA PRO A 202 -13.94 11.60 6.07
C PRO A 202 -12.95 12.62 5.48
N THR A 203 -12.53 13.60 6.29
CA THR A 203 -11.51 14.59 5.94
C THR A 203 -10.14 13.95 5.67
N TRP A 204 -9.73 12.99 6.51
CA TRP A 204 -8.50 12.23 6.30
C TRP A 204 -8.55 11.39 5.02
N VAL A 205 -9.67 10.72 4.75
CA VAL A 205 -9.88 9.95 3.50
C VAL A 205 -9.79 10.86 2.29
N GLN A 206 -10.50 11.99 2.29
CA GLN A 206 -10.44 12.98 1.22
C GLN A 206 -9.02 13.52 1.01
N THR A 207 -8.31 13.90 2.09
CA THR A 207 -6.95 14.43 1.99
C THR A 207 -5.97 13.41 1.44
N GLN A 208 -6.09 12.14 1.81
CA GLN A 208 -5.25 11.07 1.28
C GLN A 208 -5.51 10.82 -0.20
N LEU A 209 -6.77 10.71 -0.61
CA LEU A 209 -7.12 10.51 -2.02
C LEU A 209 -6.71 11.72 -2.89
N ALA A 210 -6.90 12.94 -2.41
CA ALA A 210 -6.51 14.18 -3.09
C ALA A 210 -4.98 14.35 -3.20
N THR A 211 -4.21 13.89 -2.20
CA THR A 211 -2.74 13.87 -2.25
C THR A 211 -2.16 12.70 -3.06
N GLY A 212 -3.02 11.81 -3.58
CA GLY A 212 -2.64 10.73 -4.49
C GLY A 212 -2.30 9.40 -3.82
N TRP A 213 -2.62 9.22 -2.53
CA TRP A 213 -2.66 7.89 -1.93
C TRP A 213 -3.81 7.06 -2.50
N ARG A 214 -3.57 5.77 -2.66
CA ARG A 214 -4.62 4.77 -2.83
C ARG A 214 -4.95 4.17 -1.46
N LEU A 215 -6.23 3.99 -1.19
CA LEU A 215 -6.69 3.38 0.05
C LEU A 215 -7.09 1.93 -0.25
N LEU A 216 -6.82 1.03 0.70
CA LEU A 216 -7.32 -0.34 0.70
C LEU A 216 -8.26 -0.46 1.93
N PRO A 217 -9.58 -0.24 1.75
CA PRO A 217 -10.55 -0.37 2.82
C PRO A 217 -10.66 -1.82 3.30
N ILE A 218 -10.26 -2.08 4.55
CA ILE A 218 -10.31 -3.40 5.18
C ILE A 218 -11.52 -3.48 6.12
N HIS A 219 -12.18 -4.64 6.11
CA HIS A 219 -13.23 -5.01 7.05
C HIS A 219 -12.86 -6.33 7.73
N LEU A 220 -12.65 -6.32 9.05
CA LEU A 220 -12.28 -7.50 9.85
C LEU A 220 -13.46 -7.92 10.75
N GLY A 221 -14.29 -8.78 10.19
CA GLY A 221 -15.53 -9.28 10.81
C GLY A 221 -15.46 -10.75 11.24
N ALA A 222 -16.59 -11.45 11.26
CA ALA A 222 -16.77 -12.86 11.59
C ALA A 222 -15.73 -13.81 10.95
N GLN A 223 -14.97 -14.54 11.78
CA GLN A 223 -13.84 -15.35 11.30
C GLN A 223 -14.18 -16.81 11.04
N ALA A 224 -13.31 -17.52 10.31
CA ALA A 224 -13.51 -18.91 9.91
C ALA A 224 -13.89 -19.82 11.09
N SER A 225 -14.85 -20.73 10.89
CA SER A 225 -15.48 -21.52 11.97
C SER A 225 -14.51 -22.34 12.82
N CYS A 226 -13.38 -22.73 12.23
CA CYS A 226 -12.31 -23.50 12.84
C CYS A 226 -11.14 -22.64 13.36
N THR A 227 -11.33 -21.33 13.55
CA THR A 227 -10.35 -20.45 14.19
C THR A 227 -10.07 -20.92 15.62
N THR A 228 -8.79 -20.98 15.98
CA THR A 228 -8.32 -21.28 17.35
C THR A 228 -7.90 -20.03 18.11
N ARG A 229 -7.85 -18.86 17.44
CA ARG A 229 -7.40 -17.61 18.07
C ARG A 229 -8.47 -17.11 19.04
N ALA A 230 -8.11 -16.91 20.31
CA ALA A 230 -9.06 -16.52 21.37
C ALA A 230 -9.87 -15.26 21.02
N ARG A 231 -9.21 -14.22 20.49
CA ARG A 231 -9.83 -12.95 20.07
C ARG A 231 -10.89 -13.08 18.96
N TYR A 232 -11.00 -14.24 18.31
CA TYR A 232 -11.95 -14.52 17.23
C TYR A 232 -13.02 -15.55 17.61
N GLN A 233 -13.11 -15.98 18.87
CA GLN A 233 -14.10 -16.99 19.27
C GLN A 233 -15.54 -16.45 19.36
N ASN A 234 -15.69 -15.15 19.60
CA ASN A 234 -16.98 -14.52 19.88
C ASN A 234 -17.80 -14.21 18.62
N ASP A 235 -17.17 -14.18 17.44
CA ASP A 235 -17.88 -14.02 16.16
C ASP A 235 -17.21 -14.89 15.09
N LYS A 236 -17.94 -15.95 14.69
CA LYS A 236 -17.47 -17.01 13.80
C LYS A 236 -18.50 -17.31 12.73
N ILE A 237 -18.02 -17.52 11.51
CA ILE A 237 -18.78 -18.03 10.38
C ILE A 237 -19.40 -19.38 10.78
N SER A 238 -20.71 -19.55 10.60
CA SER A 238 -21.40 -20.80 10.95
C SER A 238 -20.92 -21.96 10.07
N ALA A 239 -20.54 -23.08 10.70
CA ALA A 239 -20.14 -24.31 10.02
C ALA A 239 -21.32 -25.18 9.55
N ASP A 240 -22.57 -24.78 9.86
CA ASP A 240 -23.78 -25.50 9.52
C ASP A 240 -23.96 -25.62 7.99
N PRO A 241 -23.98 -26.84 7.42
CA PRO A 241 -24.17 -27.04 5.98
C PRO A 241 -25.62 -26.82 5.50
N THR A 242 -26.59 -26.66 6.41
CA THR A 242 -28.02 -26.57 6.10
C THR A 242 -28.32 -25.54 5.02
N ASN A 243 -29.13 -25.96 4.03
CA ASN A 243 -29.50 -25.17 2.86
C ASN A 243 -28.28 -24.58 2.12
N ALA A 244 -27.21 -25.38 2.02
CA ALA A 244 -25.88 -25.06 1.46
C ALA A 244 -25.15 -23.91 2.18
N TYR A 245 -25.05 -24.00 3.51
CA TYR A 245 -24.47 -23.00 4.41
C TYR A 245 -25.24 -21.67 4.44
N ALA A 246 -26.57 -21.74 4.58
CA ALA A 246 -27.44 -20.56 4.56
C ALA A 246 -27.12 -19.52 5.67
N ALA A 247 -26.68 -19.98 6.85
CA ALA A 247 -26.23 -19.12 7.93
C ALA A 247 -24.94 -18.35 7.56
N ALA A 248 -23.90 -19.04 7.09
CA ALA A 248 -22.65 -18.43 6.63
C ALA A 248 -22.88 -17.43 5.49
N ARG A 249 -23.74 -17.77 4.51
CA ARG A 249 -24.15 -16.83 3.46
C ARG A 249 -24.85 -15.59 4.03
N THR A 250 -25.57 -15.69 5.14
CA THR A 250 -26.28 -14.56 5.76
C THR A 250 -25.33 -13.65 6.50
N GLN A 251 -24.38 -14.21 7.26
CA GLN A 251 -23.29 -13.43 7.86
C GLN A 251 -22.51 -12.65 6.78
N GLY A 252 -22.12 -13.30 5.67
CA GLY A 252 -21.38 -12.62 4.59
C GLY A 252 -22.14 -11.45 3.92
N ARG A 253 -23.47 -11.51 3.83
CA ARG A 253 -24.28 -10.36 3.36
C ARG A 253 -24.35 -9.25 4.40
N ASN A 254 -24.50 -9.59 5.67
CA ASN A 254 -24.62 -8.62 6.75
C ASN A 254 -23.32 -7.80 6.89
N GLU A 255 -22.17 -8.47 6.81
CA GLU A 255 -20.85 -7.83 6.88
C GLU A 255 -20.61 -6.89 5.70
N ALA A 256 -21.02 -7.26 4.49
CA ALA A 256 -20.95 -6.37 3.32
C ALA A 256 -21.83 -5.12 3.50
N ASN A 257 -22.99 -5.23 4.15
CA ASN A 257 -23.82 -4.07 4.50
C ASN A 257 -23.11 -3.16 5.53
N VAL A 258 -22.48 -3.73 6.55
CA VAL A 258 -21.70 -2.99 7.57
C VAL A 258 -20.52 -2.27 6.92
N ALA A 259 -19.75 -2.96 6.08
CA ALA A 259 -18.58 -2.41 5.42
C ALA A 259 -18.93 -1.28 4.44
N VAL A 260 -20.00 -1.43 3.65
CA VAL A 260 -20.48 -0.36 2.76
C VAL A 260 -21.05 0.82 3.54
N THR A 261 -21.69 0.59 4.68
CA THR A 261 -22.16 1.68 5.56
C THR A 261 -20.97 2.50 6.09
N ALA A 262 -19.93 1.83 6.58
CA ALA A 262 -18.69 2.49 7.00
C ALA A 262 -17.99 3.22 5.84
N ALA A 263 -17.93 2.61 4.65
CA ALA A 263 -17.35 3.21 3.45
C ALA A 263 -18.06 4.52 3.07
N ARG A 264 -19.40 4.51 3.02
CA ARG A 264 -20.22 5.70 2.75
C ARG A 264 -20.03 6.78 3.81
N ASN A 265 -20.00 6.41 5.09
CA ASN A 265 -19.77 7.35 6.19
C ASN A 265 -18.38 8.02 6.12
N LEU A 266 -17.36 7.32 5.61
CA LEU A 266 -16.01 7.87 5.36
C LEU A 266 -15.86 8.58 4.00
N GLY A 267 -16.92 8.66 3.18
CA GLY A 267 -16.84 9.25 1.83
C GLY A 267 -16.05 8.38 0.82
N ILE A 268 -15.91 7.08 1.06
CA ILE A 268 -15.35 6.12 0.11
C ILE A 268 -16.46 5.75 -0.89
N VAL A 269 -16.34 6.30 -2.10
CA VAL A 269 -17.35 6.23 -3.16
C VAL A 269 -17.60 4.80 -3.66
N ALA A 270 -18.76 4.58 -4.28
CA ALA A 270 -19.07 3.38 -5.05
C ALA A 270 -18.00 3.11 -6.13
N GLN A 271 -17.97 1.89 -6.66
CA GLN A 271 -16.90 1.31 -7.49
C GLN A 271 -15.53 1.17 -6.79
N SER A 272 -15.34 1.72 -5.58
CA SER A 272 -14.17 1.40 -4.75
C SER A 272 -14.17 -0.06 -4.34
N THR A 273 -12.98 -0.60 -4.09
CA THR A 273 -12.82 -1.98 -3.60
C THR A 273 -12.92 -2.01 -2.08
N ILE A 274 -13.61 -3.00 -1.52
CA ILE A 274 -13.61 -3.26 -0.07
C ILE A 274 -13.10 -4.69 0.15
N TYR A 275 -12.08 -4.83 1.00
CA TYR A 275 -11.42 -6.09 1.30
C TYR A 275 -12.00 -6.71 2.57
N TYR A 276 -12.53 -7.94 2.46
CA TYR A 276 -12.80 -8.75 3.64
C TYR A 276 -11.49 -9.33 4.18
N ASP A 277 -11.21 -9.15 5.46
CA ASP A 277 -10.10 -9.81 6.14
C ASP A 277 -10.58 -11.13 6.75
N LEU A 278 -10.24 -12.25 6.09
CA LEU A 278 -10.44 -13.60 6.60
C LEU A 278 -9.09 -14.21 6.97
N GLU A 279 -8.79 -14.25 8.26
CA GLU A 279 -7.52 -14.67 8.83
C GLU A 279 -7.15 -16.13 8.56
N ALA A 280 -5.88 -16.48 8.76
CA ALA A 280 -5.38 -17.84 8.51
C ALA A 280 -6.17 -18.92 9.29
N PHE A 281 -6.70 -19.92 8.57
CA PHE A 281 -7.53 -21.01 9.11
C PHE A 281 -7.17 -22.37 8.52
N ASN A 282 -7.56 -23.47 9.18
CA ASN A 282 -7.30 -24.82 8.67
C ASN A 282 -8.27 -25.19 7.53
N ALA A 283 -7.88 -24.86 6.29
CA ALA A 283 -8.62 -25.19 5.08
C ALA A 283 -8.72 -26.70 4.77
N GLY A 284 -8.04 -27.58 5.52
CA GLY A 284 -8.25 -29.03 5.48
C GLY A 284 -9.63 -29.43 6.01
N ILE A 285 -10.14 -28.73 7.03
CA ILE A 285 -11.44 -29.01 7.66
C ILE A 285 -12.57 -28.64 6.69
N ALA A 286 -13.26 -29.66 6.17
CA ALA A 286 -14.18 -29.52 5.04
C ALA A 286 -15.35 -28.57 5.30
N SER A 287 -15.95 -28.59 6.50
CA SER A 287 -17.02 -27.68 6.90
C SER A 287 -16.53 -26.22 6.98
N CYS A 288 -15.38 -25.99 7.62
CA CYS A 288 -14.74 -24.68 7.75
C CYS A 288 -14.34 -24.06 6.40
N ARG A 289 -13.75 -24.87 5.50
CA ARG A 289 -13.44 -24.50 4.11
C ARG A 289 -14.71 -24.09 3.36
N SER A 290 -15.76 -24.90 3.45
CA SER A 290 -16.98 -24.72 2.67
C SER A 290 -17.82 -23.54 3.19
N SER A 291 -17.95 -23.37 4.51
CA SER A 291 -18.66 -22.23 5.09
C SER A 291 -17.94 -20.92 4.77
N SER A 292 -16.60 -20.90 4.84
CA SER A 292 -15.80 -19.73 4.44
C SER A 292 -15.97 -19.38 2.96
N LEU A 293 -15.97 -20.37 2.05
CA LEU A 293 -16.22 -20.11 0.63
C LEU A 293 -17.63 -19.53 0.38
N TRP A 294 -18.66 -20.11 1.00
CA TRP A 294 -20.04 -19.62 0.85
C TRP A 294 -20.28 -18.26 1.50
N PHE A 295 -19.60 -17.97 2.61
CA PHE A 295 -19.56 -16.65 3.25
C PHE A 295 -18.94 -15.60 2.30
N LEU A 296 -17.73 -15.83 1.79
CA LEU A 296 -17.02 -14.90 0.90
C LEU A 296 -17.77 -14.71 -0.43
N SER A 297 -18.47 -15.74 -0.89
CA SER A 297 -19.34 -15.68 -2.06
C SER A 297 -20.62 -14.86 -1.84
N ALA A 298 -21.12 -14.80 -0.60
CA ALA A 298 -22.25 -13.96 -0.25
C ALA A 298 -21.84 -12.50 0.01
N TRP A 299 -20.67 -12.28 0.61
CA TRP A 299 -19.99 -10.98 0.68
C TRP A 299 -19.82 -10.36 -0.70
N SER A 300 -19.18 -11.08 -1.63
CA SER A 300 -18.87 -10.56 -2.98
C SER A 300 -20.13 -10.15 -3.73
N ARG A 301 -21.14 -11.03 -3.79
CA ARG A 301 -22.46 -10.72 -4.40
C ARG A 301 -23.16 -9.53 -3.75
N GLN A 302 -22.98 -9.31 -2.44
CA GLN A 302 -23.62 -8.21 -1.75
C GLN A 302 -22.89 -6.88 -1.99
N LEU A 303 -21.55 -6.87 -2.06
CA LEU A 303 -20.79 -5.70 -2.52
C LEU A 303 -21.18 -5.31 -3.95
N HIS A 304 -21.25 -6.28 -4.87
CA HIS A 304 -21.70 -6.04 -6.25
C HIS A 304 -23.09 -5.39 -6.30
N LYS A 305 -24.06 -5.92 -5.53
CA LYS A 305 -25.41 -5.34 -5.41
C LYS A 305 -25.43 -3.93 -4.80
N LEU A 306 -24.47 -3.60 -3.94
CA LEU A 306 -24.33 -2.30 -3.30
C LEU A 306 -23.51 -1.30 -4.12
N GLY A 307 -22.99 -1.72 -5.28
CA GLY A 307 -22.21 -0.91 -6.20
C GLY A 307 -20.70 -0.83 -5.88
N TYR A 308 -20.17 -1.76 -5.08
CA TYR A 308 -18.75 -1.83 -4.70
C TYR A 308 -18.05 -3.05 -5.30
N VAL A 309 -16.73 -2.97 -5.44
CA VAL A 309 -15.87 -4.05 -5.93
C VAL A 309 -15.41 -4.92 -4.76
N SER A 310 -15.44 -6.23 -4.93
CA SER A 310 -15.11 -7.20 -3.89
C SER A 310 -13.62 -7.54 -3.86
N GLY A 311 -12.98 -7.25 -2.73
CA GLY A 311 -11.67 -7.76 -2.38
C GLY A 311 -11.76 -8.80 -1.25
N VAL A 312 -10.80 -9.73 -1.20
CA VAL A 312 -10.58 -10.60 -0.03
C VAL A 312 -9.09 -10.67 0.31
N TYR A 313 -8.76 -10.33 1.54
CA TYR A 313 -7.47 -10.63 2.18
C TYR A 313 -7.55 -11.98 2.91
N SER A 314 -6.52 -12.81 2.75
CA SER A 314 -6.34 -14.02 3.55
C SER A 314 -4.91 -14.59 3.41
N SER A 315 -4.58 -15.60 4.23
CA SER A 315 -3.38 -16.40 4.04
C SER A 315 -3.41 -17.14 2.70
N ALA A 316 -2.27 -17.15 2.03
CA ALA A 316 -2.03 -17.87 0.79
C ALA A 316 -2.36 -19.38 0.89
N LEU A 317 -2.19 -19.97 2.08
CA LEU A 317 -2.47 -21.37 2.37
C LEU A 317 -3.93 -21.68 2.73
N SER A 318 -4.77 -20.67 3.04
CA SER A 318 -6.18 -20.88 3.45
C SER A 318 -7.18 -20.19 2.53
N GLY A 319 -7.59 -18.95 2.80
CA GLY A 319 -8.68 -18.28 2.07
C GLY A 319 -8.34 -18.08 0.60
N ILE A 320 -7.11 -17.70 0.29
CA ILE A 320 -6.64 -17.52 -1.09
C ILE A 320 -6.62 -18.86 -1.84
N LYS A 321 -6.11 -19.93 -1.20
CA LYS A 321 -6.05 -21.25 -1.82
C LYS A 321 -7.44 -21.78 -2.20
N ILE A 322 -8.42 -21.61 -1.31
CA ILE A 322 -9.79 -22.08 -1.59
C ILE A 322 -10.49 -21.23 -2.66
N LEU A 323 -10.14 -19.95 -2.82
CA LEU A 323 -10.64 -19.09 -3.89
C LEU A 323 -10.03 -19.45 -5.26
N ASP A 324 -8.71 -19.70 -5.33
CA ASP A 324 -8.07 -20.12 -6.59
C ASP A 324 -8.42 -21.57 -6.98
N ASP A 325 -8.66 -22.46 -6.02
CA ASP A 325 -9.21 -23.78 -6.29
C ASP A 325 -10.67 -23.70 -6.79
N ALA A 326 -11.52 -22.87 -6.16
CA ALA A 326 -12.89 -22.67 -6.62
C ALA A 326 -12.95 -22.04 -8.04
N ARG A 327 -12.01 -21.14 -8.38
CA ARG A 327 -11.86 -20.53 -9.71
C ARG A 327 -11.68 -21.57 -10.83
N VAL A 328 -10.95 -22.64 -10.58
CA VAL A 328 -10.66 -23.68 -11.59
C VAL A 328 -11.51 -24.95 -11.44
N THR A 329 -12.38 -25.02 -10.44
CA THR A 329 -13.25 -26.18 -10.20
C THR A 329 -14.41 -26.17 -11.21
N PRO A 330 -14.55 -27.18 -12.10
CA PRO A 330 -15.66 -27.26 -13.04
C PRO A 330 -17.00 -27.26 -12.30
N GLY A 331 -17.96 -26.45 -12.78
CA GLY A 331 -19.28 -26.34 -12.15
C GLY A 331 -19.32 -25.57 -10.82
N ASN A 332 -18.25 -24.85 -10.44
CA ASN A 332 -18.31 -23.95 -9.28
C ASN A 332 -19.45 -22.90 -9.41
N THR A 333 -20.36 -22.89 -8.45
CA THR A 333 -21.49 -21.94 -8.37
C THR A 333 -21.25 -20.80 -7.36
N ALA A 334 -20.13 -20.82 -6.63
CA ALA A 334 -19.76 -19.72 -5.75
C ALA A 334 -19.18 -18.56 -6.57
N THR A 335 -19.90 -17.43 -6.60
CA THR A 335 -19.34 -16.13 -7.00
C THR A 335 -18.08 -15.86 -6.18
N LEU A 336 -17.00 -15.45 -6.85
CA LEU A 336 -15.71 -15.12 -6.25
C LEU A 336 -15.58 -13.59 -6.10
N PRO A 337 -14.61 -13.07 -5.32
CA PRO A 337 -14.28 -11.65 -5.36
C PRO A 337 -13.68 -11.24 -6.71
N ASP A 338 -13.51 -9.94 -6.92
CA ASP A 338 -12.87 -9.37 -8.12
C ASP A 338 -11.36 -9.19 -7.94
N GLN A 339 -10.88 -9.14 -6.69
CA GLN A 339 -9.47 -8.95 -6.30
C GLN A 339 -9.11 -9.84 -5.11
N ILE A 340 -7.87 -10.33 -5.07
CA ILE A 340 -7.32 -11.09 -3.93
C ILE A 340 -6.11 -10.38 -3.33
N TRP A 341 -5.98 -10.44 -2.00
CA TRP A 341 -4.86 -9.89 -1.24
C TRP A 341 -4.21 -11.02 -0.44
N ILE A 342 -3.04 -11.44 -0.90
CA ILE A 342 -2.38 -12.68 -0.55
C ILE A 342 -1.37 -12.44 0.58
N ALA A 343 -1.59 -12.98 1.78
CA ALA A 343 -0.57 -13.01 2.81
C ALA A 343 0.36 -14.23 2.62
N ASP A 344 1.58 -13.96 2.14
CA ASP A 344 2.66 -14.91 1.86
C ASP A 344 4.00 -14.22 2.14
N TRP A 345 4.53 -14.36 3.37
CA TRP A 345 5.67 -13.55 3.85
C TRP A 345 7.05 -14.01 3.31
N ASN A 346 7.14 -14.20 2.00
CA ASN A 346 8.32 -14.67 1.27
C ASN A 346 9.39 -13.59 0.99
N ASN A 347 9.14 -12.33 1.38
CA ASN A 347 9.98 -11.14 1.20
C ASN A 347 10.20 -10.69 -0.27
N VAL A 348 9.39 -11.18 -1.22
CA VAL A 348 9.46 -10.82 -2.65
C VAL A 348 8.43 -9.74 -3.00
N ALA A 349 8.92 -8.55 -3.36
CA ALA A 349 8.10 -7.41 -3.75
C ALA A 349 7.58 -7.52 -5.21
N ASP A 350 6.70 -8.48 -5.46
CA ASP A 350 5.96 -8.65 -6.71
C ASP A 350 4.50 -9.14 -6.42
N PRO A 351 3.62 -9.35 -7.42
CA PRO A 351 2.23 -9.77 -7.18
C PRO A 351 2.05 -11.32 -7.25
N ASN A 352 3.10 -12.11 -7.03
CA ASN A 352 3.06 -13.56 -7.19
C ASN A 352 3.15 -14.30 -5.84
N SER A 353 2.54 -15.48 -5.81
CA SER A 353 2.68 -16.44 -4.72
C SER A 353 2.61 -17.84 -5.32
N SER A 354 3.39 -18.78 -4.79
CA SER A 354 3.41 -20.17 -5.27
C SER A 354 2.11 -20.93 -4.99
N PHE A 355 1.24 -20.38 -4.13
CA PHE A 355 -0.05 -20.96 -3.76
C PHE A 355 -1.20 -20.57 -4.71
N VAL A 356 -0.98 -19.62 -5.62
CA VAL A 356 -1.94 -19.18 -6.66
C VAL A 356 -1.43 -19.61 -8.02
N ARG A 357 -2.29 -20.23 -8.84
CA ARG A 357 -1.90 -20.67 -10.19
C ARG A 357 -1.53 -19.44 -11.06
N PRO A 358 -0.49 -19.52 -11.91
CA PRO A 358 0.04 -18.33 -12.62
C PRO A 358 -0.96 -17.59 -13.50
N ASP A 359 -1.97 -18.29 -14.03
CA ASP A 359 -3.06 -17.77 -14.86
C ASP A 359 -4.13 -17.01 -14.06
N GLY A 360 -4.28 -17.32 -12.77
CA GLY A 360 -5.34 -16.79 -11.93
C GLY A 360 -5.11 -15.34 -11.53
N TRP A 361 -6.18 -14.54 -11.55
CA TRP A 361 -6.19 -13.20 -10.95
C TRP A 361 -5.16 -12.22 -11.56
N VAL A 362 -4.65 -12.45 -12.77
CA VAL A 362 -3.59 -11.61 -13.37
C VAL A 362 -4.07 -10.16 -13.53
N GLY A 363 -3.42 -9.22 -12.84
CA GLY A 363 -3.84 -7.82 -12.78
C GLY A 363 -4.92 -7.51 -11.73
N HIS A 364 -5.20 -8.45 -10.82
CA HIS A 364 -6.20 -8.39 -9.75
C HIS A 364 -5.63 -8.89 -8.40
N ARG A 365 -4.32 -8.73 -8.16
CA ARG A 365 -3.63 -9.22 -6.96
C ARG A 365 -2.98 -8.11 -6.15
N ILE A 366 -3.10 -8.25 -4.83
CA ILE A 366 -2.18 -7.69 -3.83
C ILE A 366 -1.44 -8.85 -3.19
N HIS A 367 -0.19 -8.63 -2.79
CA HIS A 367 0.65 -9.61 -2.11
C HIS A 367 1.29 -8.91 -0.90
N GLN A 368 0.88 -9.31 0.31
CA GLN A 368 1.52 -8.92 1.56
C GLN A 368 2.75 -9.82 1.73
N TYR A 369 3.91 -9.30 1.32
CA TYR A 369 5.12 -10.08 1.13
C TYR A 369 6.05 -10.08 2.36
N GLN A 370 5.79 -9.22 3.35
CA GLN A 370 6.53 -9.19 4.62
C GLN A 370 5.65 -8.59 5.72
N GLY A 371 5.39 -9.35 6.78
CA GLY A 371 4.62 -8.92 7.95
C GLY A 371 5.36 -7.98 8.92
N GLY A 372 4.71 -7.72 10.05
CA GLY A 372 4.92 -6.57 10.94
C GLY A 372 6.37 -6.24 11.28
N HIS A 373 6.83 -5.08 10.81
CA HIS A 373 8.15 -4.54 11.11
C HIS A 373 8.15 -3.01 11.09
N ASN A 374 9.09 -2.40 11.80
CA ASN A 374 9.24 -0.94 11.77
C ASN A 374 9.97 -0.50 10.51
N GLU A 375 9.41 0.48 9.80
CA GLU A 375 10.12 1.28 8.81
C GLU A 375 10.17 2.75 9.22
N THR A 376 11.19 3.47 8.77
CA THR A 376 11.36 4.91 9.03
C THR A 376 11.51 5.67 7.72
N TRP A 377 10.54 6.51 7.39
CA TRP A 377 10.55 7.35 6.18
C TRP A 377 10.26 8.80 6.53
N GLY A 378 11.09 9.73 6.03
CA GLY A 378 10.96 11.16 6.32
C GLY A 378 11.18 11.53 7.80
N GLY A 379 11.87 10.68 8.55
CA GLY A 379 12.05 10.81 10.01
C GLY A 379 10.90 10.23 10.85
N VAL A 380 9.81 9.76 10.22
CA VAL A 380 8.67 9.14 10.91
C VAL A 380 8.76 7.63 10.84
N SER A 381 8.74 6.98 12.00
CA SER A 381 8.67 5.51 12.11
C SER A 381 7.23 5.02 12.23
N ILE A 382 6.88 3.94 11.53
CA ILE A 382 5.58 3.25 11.63
C ILE A 382 5.86 1.73 11.60
N ASN A 383 5.12 0.95 12.39
CA ASN A 383 5.10 -0.51 12.27
C ASN A 383 4.12 -0.90 11.16
N ILE A 384 4.59 -1.63 10.15
CA ILE A 384 3.80 -1.92 8.95
C ILE A 384 3.95 -3.35 8.46
N ASP A 385 2.92 -3.81 7.77
CA ASP A 385 2.97 -4.92 6.83
C ASP A 385 3.23 -4.36 5.42
N ARG A 386 4.09 -5.02 4.64
CA ARG A 386 4.54 -4.60 3.30
C ARG A 386 3.74 -5.28 2.21
N ASN A 387 3.22 -4.49 1.27
CA ASN A 387 2.38 -4.96 0.18
C ASN A 387 2.95 -4.59 -1.19
N TYR A 388 2.75 -5.48 -2.17
CA TYR A 388 2.95 -5.18 -3.59
C TYR A 388 1.65 -5.45 -4.35
N LEU A 389 1.26 -4.50 -5.21
CA LEU A 389 0.00 -4.52 -5.94
C LEU A 389 0.27 -4.68 -7.44
N ASP A 390 -0.52 -5.52 -8.10
CA ASP A 390 -0.81 -5.41 -9.54
C ASP A 390 -2.33 -5.47 -9.70
N LEU A 391 -2.94 -4.28 -9.73
CA LEU A 391 -4.36 -4.05 -9.97
C LEU A 391 -4.58 -3.47 -11.38
N SER A 392 -3.74 -3.86 -12.35
CA SER A 392 -3.80 -3.30 -13.71
C SER A 392 -4.96 -3.83 -14.57
N GLY A 393 -5.61 -4.93 -14.18
CA GLY A 393 -6.78 -5.53 -14.84
C GLY A 393 -8.14 -5.01 -14.36
N VAL A 394 -8.18 -4.35 -13.19
CA VAL A 394 -9.37 -3.65 -12.70
C VAL A 394 -9.86 -2.67 -13.78
N ALA A 395 -11.17 -2.64 -14.05
CA ALA A 395 -11.70 -1.64 -14.97
C ALA A 395 -11.49 -0.24 -14.39
N ALA A 396 -10.71 0.59 -15.07
CA ALA A 396 -10.60 1.99 -14.68
C ALA A 396 -12.00 2.62 -14.78
N PRO A 397 -12.40 3.48 -13.82
CA PRO A 397 -13.55 4.36 -14.02
C PRO A 397 -13.37 5.10 -15.36
N PRO A 398 -14.44 5.39 -16.10
CA PRO A 398 -14.33 6.20 -17.31
C PRO A 398 -13.59 7.49 -16.93
N PRO A 399 -12.56 7.89 -17.70
CA PRO A 399 -11.74 9.03 -17.30
C PRO A 399 -12.67 10.25 -17.16
N PRO A 400 -12.56 11.03 -16.07
CA PRO A 400 -13.27 12.29 -15.99
C PRO A 400 -12.93 13.12 -17.24
N PRO A 401 -13.88 13.90 -17.79
CA PRO A 401 -13.66 14.67 -19.01
C PRO A 401 -12.34 15.46 -18.86
N PRO A 402 -11.45 15.39 -19.86
CA PRO A 402 -10.04 15.73 -19.67
C PRO A 402 -9.92 17.14 -19.09
N PRO A 403 -9.36 17.31 -17.86
CA PRO A 403 -9.42 18.58 -17.14
C PRO A 403 -8.81 19.67 -18.01
N ALA A 404 -9.64 20.68 -18.32
CA ALA A 404 -9.48 21.63 -19.42
C ALA A 404 -8.03 22.11 -19.51
N THR A 405 -7.34 21.61 -20.55
CA THR A 405 -5.87 21.55 -20.73
C THR A 405 -5.07 22.23 -19.62
N SER A 406 -4.93 21.54 -18.47
CA SER A 406 -4.17 22.05 -17.32
C SER A 406 -2.79 22.54 -17.77
N THR A 407 -2.60 23.85 -17.73
CA THR A 407 -1.50 24.50 -18.43
C THR A 407 -0.18 24.17 -17.77
N THR A 408 0.84 23.90 -18.58
CA THR A 408 2.22 23.83 -18.09
C THR A 408 2.71 25.24 -17.80
N SER A 409 2.29 25.79 -16.65
CA SER A 409 2.76 27.03 -16.00
C SER A 409 2.95 28.19 -16.99
N ASP A 410 1.91 29.02 -17.17
CA ASP A 410 1.79 30.00 -18.27
C ASP A 410 2.86 31.10 -18.34
N LYS A 411 4.05 30.69 -18.82
CA LYS A 411 5.11 31.51 -19.41
C LYS A 411 5.67 30.89 -20.70
N LEU A 412 4.88 30.04 -21.35
CA LEU A 412 5.08 29.68 -22.77
C LEU A 412 4.57 30.80 -23.69
N SER A 413 5.12 32.00 -23.51
CA SER A 413 4.78 33.22 -24.25
C SER A 413 5.32 33.24 -25.69
N ASP A 414 5.32 32.08 -26.35
CA ASP A 414 5.90 31.90 -27.68
C ASP A 414 5.16 30.78 -28.45
N PRO A 415 4.49 31.07 -29.57
CA PRO A 415 3.63 30.11 -30.27
C PRO A 415 4.41 28.91 -30.83
N LYS A 416 5.74 29.00 -30.93
CA LYS A 416 6.61 27.88 -31.38
C LYS A 416 6.84 26.84 -30.29
N CYS A 417 6.47 27.09 -29.03
CA CYS A 417 6.77 26.22 -27.89
C CYS A 417 5.66 25.21 -27.54
N THR A 418 5.18 24.48 -28.54
CA THR A 418 4.18 23.42 -28.34
C THR A 418 4.81 22.12 -27.78
N PRO A 419 4.02 21.21 -27.20
CA PRO A 419 4.50 19.87 -26.84
C PRO A 419 5.12 19.12 -28.02
N ALA A 420 4.64 19.34 -29.24
CA ALA A 420 5.18 18.74 -30.47
C ALA A 420 6.55 19.32 -30.88
N SER A 421 6.84 20.59 -30.58
CA SER A 421 8.17 21.16 -30.84
C SER A 421 9.19 20.72 -29.78
N ILE A 422 8.73 20.52 -28.53
CA ILE A 422 9.57 20.16 -27.38
C ILE A 422 9.87 18.65 -27.29
N ASN A 423 8.88 17.78 -27.54
CA ASN A 423 9.02 16.32 -27.41
C ASN A 423 9.86 15.72 -28.55
N ARG A 424 10.94 15.01 -28.22
CA ARG A 424 11.80 14.31 -29.20
C ARG A 424 12.12 12.87 -28.72
N PRO A 425 12.31 11.91 -29.65
CA PRO A 425 12.64 10.52 -29.30
C PRO A 425 14.06 10.39 -28.72
N ALA A 426 14.97 11.30 -29.11
CA ALA A 426 16.31 11.42 -28.54
C ALA A 426 16.73 12.90 -28.48
N TYR A 427 17.58 13.22 -27.50
CA TYR A 427 18.28 14.50 -27.39
C TYR A 427 19.80 14.22 -27.33
N GLY A 428 20.62 15.11 -27.86
CA GLY A 428 22.08 14.92 -27.92
C GLY A 428 22.78 16.20 -28.35
N LEU A 429 24.08 16.13 -28.64
CA LEU A 429 24.93 17.30 -28.87
C LEU A 429 24.30 18.29 -29.87
N THR A 430 23.91 19.46 -29.37
CA THR A 430 23.36 20.58 -30.15
C THR A 430 24.38 21.71 -30.13
N ALA A 431 24.74 22.25 -31.30
CA ALA A 431 25.73 23.32 -31.43
C ALA A 431 25.37 24.21 -32.64
N PRO A 432 26.05 25.33 -32.90
CA PRO A 432 25.64 26.30 -33.93
C PRO A 432 25.42 25.75 -35.34
N ARG A 433 26.07 24.63 -35.70
CA ARG A 433 25.90 23.91 -36.98
C ARG A 433 25.55 22.42 -36.80
N THR A 434 25.14 22.00 -35.59
CA THR A 434 24.99 20.57 -35.22
C THR A 434 23.63 20.33 -34.58
N ARG A 435 22.85 19.42 -35.17
CA ARG A 435 21.46 19.10 -34.75
C ARG A 435 20.59 20.35 -34.59
N THR A 436 20.58 21.22 -35.59
CA THR A 436 19.85 22.51 -35.60
C THR A 436 18.35 22.37 -35.33
N SER A 437 17.74 21.23 -35.68
CA SER A 437 16.36 20.87 -35.32
C SER A 437 16.09 20.81 -33.80
N LEU A 438 17.12 20.68 -32.97
CA LEU A 438 17.03 20.75 -31.52
C LEU A 438 17.18 22.18 -30.95
N VAL A 439 17.36 23.22 -31.78
CA VAL A 439 17.47 24.61 -31.29
C VAL A 439 16.12 25.18 -30.87
N VAL A 440 15.02 24.84 -31.57
CA VAL A 440 13.65 25.21 -31.14
C VAL A 440 13.31 24.66 -29.75
N PRO A 441 13.39 23.33 -29.47
CA PRO A 441 13.14 22.81 -28.12
C PRO A 441 14.09 23.42 -27.07
N LEU A 442 15.36 23.66 -27.43
CA LEU A 442 16.35 24.26 -26.52
C LEU A 442 15.95 25.68 -26.11
N GLN A 443 15.63 26.54 -27.07
CA GLN A 443 15.17 27.91 -26.80
C GLN A 443 13.87 27.92 -25.97
N CYS A 444 12.92 27.03 -26.26
CA CYS A 444 11.68 26.91 -25.49
C CYS A 444 11.90 26.50 -24.03
N LEU A 445 12.72 25.48 -23.78
CA LEU A 445 13.03 25.02 -22.42
C LEU A 445 13.87 26.05 -21.65
N LEU A 446 14.81 26.72 -22.32
CA LEU A 446 15.57 27.83 -21.70
C LEU A 446 14.68 29.06 -21.43
N LYS A 447 13.63 29.31 -22.24
CA LYS A 447 12.61 30.33 -21.95
C LYS A 447 11.79 29.96 -20.71
N GLN A 448 11.36 28.70 -20.57
CA GLN A 448 10.72 28.20 -19.34
C GLN A 448 11.61 28.34 -18.09
N GLN A 449 12.94 28.20 -18.23
CA GLN A 449 13.91 28.40 -17.15
C GLN A 449 14.28 29.88 -16.88
N GLY A 450 13.65 30.83 -17.56
CA GLY A 450 13.91 32.27 -17.43
C GLY A 450 15.23 32.74 -18.06
N LEU A 451 15.93 31.89 -18.80
CA LEU A 451 17.25 32.16 -19.37
C LEU A 451 17.21 32.69 -20.81
N PHE A 452 16.11 32.48 -21.54
CA PHE A 452 15.94 32.93 -22.92
C PHE A 452 14.69 33.82 -23.07
N THR A 453 14.90 35.14 -23.07
CA THR A 453 13.81 36.15 -23.09
C THR A 453 13.36 36.58 -24.50
N ARG A 454 14.12 36.23 -25.54
CA ARG A 454 13.82 36.62 -26.93
C ARG A 454 12.73 35.74 -27.56
N PRO A 455 12.13 36.12 -28.71
CA PRO A 455 11.33 35.21 -29.52
C PRO A 455 12.14 33.98 -29.97
N VAL A 456 11.50 32.82 -30.07
CA VAL A 456 12.12 31.57 -30.52
C VAL A 456 12.40 31.66 -32.01
N SER A 457 13.68 31.72 -32.37
CA SER A 457 14.12 31.82 -33.77
C SER A 457 14.30 30.45 -34.42
N GLY A 458 14.60 29.40 -33.64
CA GLY A 458 15.08 28.12 -34.15
C GLY A 458 16.53 28.16 -34.67
N THR A 459 17.21 29.30 -34.55
CA THR A 459 18.59 29.53 -35.01
C THR A 459 19.51 29.82 -33.83
N TRP A 460 20.73 29.27 -33.84
CA TRP A 460 21.68 29.47 -32.74
C TRP A 460 22.29 30.88 -32.79
N ASN A 461 21.57 31.84 -32.20
CA ASN A 461 21.94 33.25 -32.11
C ASN A 461 22.75 33.55 -30.82
N PRO A 462 23.26 34.78 -30.62
CA PRO A 462 23.99 35.15 -29.41
C PRO A 462 23.17 34.96 -28.11
N ALA A 463 21.86 35.26 -28.13
CA ALA A 463 20.97 35.03 -27.00
C ALA A 463 20.85 33.54 -26.62
N THR A 464 20.85 32.63 -27.61
CA THR A 464 20.90 31.17 -27.38
C THR A 464 22.21 30.78 -26.73
N THR A 465 23.34 31.38 -27.16
CA THR A 465 24.65 31.15 -26.55
C THR A 465 24.71 31.62 -25.09
N ALA A 466 24.14 32.79 -24.78
CA ALA A 466 24.06 33.30 -23.41
C ALA A 466 23.18 32.40 -22.52
N ALA A 467 22.00 32.02 -23.01
CA ALA A 467 21.07 31.15 -22.28
C ALA A 467 21.66 29.74 -22.01
N VAL A 468 22.38 29.16 -22.99
CA VAL A 468 23.11 27.90 -22.85
C VAL A 468 24.19 27.98 -21.78
N LYS A 469 25.05 29.01 -21.84
CA LYS A 469 26.10 29.23 -20.82
C LYS A 469 25.49 29.46 -19.43
N GLY A 470 24.40 30.21 -19.34
CA GLY A 470 23.66 30.45 -18.10
C GLY A 470 23.05 29.17 -17.50
N TRP A 471 22.57 28.24 -18.33
CA TRP A 471 22.12 26.93 -17.85
C TRP A 471 23.30 26.09 -17.33
N GLN A 472 24.38 25.97 -18.12
CA GLN A 472 25.57 25.21 -17.73
C GLN A 472 26.15 25.71 -16.41
N ALA A 473 26.26 27.03 -16.22
CA ALA A 473 26.67 27.62 -14.95
C ALA A 473 25.69 27.29 -13.80
N ARG A 474 24.37 27.41 -14.03
CA ARG A 474 23.32 27.11 -13.04
C ARG A 474 23.35 25.65 -12.54
N VAL A 475 23.79 24.70 -13.36
CA VAL A 475 23.89 23.27 -12.98
C VAL A 475 25.34 22.78 -12.76
N HIS A 476 26.30 23.69 -12.71
CA HIS A 476 27.74 23.41 -12.54
C HIS A 476 28.33 22.44 -13.59
N HIS A 477 27.85 22.53 -14.83
CA HIS A 477 28.42 21.84 -16.00
C HIS A 477 29.47 22.72 -16.70
N PRO A 478 30.39 22.14 -17.50
CA PRO A 478 31.35 22.91 -18.31
C PRO A 478 30.67 23.94 -19.24
N VAL A 479 31.01 25.22 -19.06
CA VAL A 479 30.38 26.35 -19.75
C VAL A 479 30.99 26.54 -21.14
N GLN A 480 30.21 26.26 -22.20
CA GLN A 480 30.72 26.17 -23.57
C GLN A 480 29.70 26.58 -24.63
N ARG A 481 30.11 26.65 -25.91
CA ARG A 481 29.22 27.01 -27.05
C ARG A 481 28.54 25.79 -27.69
N ALA A 482 28.18 24.81 -26.86
CA ALA A 482 27.47 23.60 -27.26
C ALA A 482 26.62 23.09 -26.09
N PHE A 483 25.50 22.43 -26.38
CA PHE A 483 24.60 21.82 -25.41
C PHE A 483 24.73 20.31 -25.50
N THR A 484 25.35 19.71 -24.49
CA THR A 484 25.67 18.28 -24.43
C THR A 484 24.44 17.43 -24.08
N GLN A 485 24.57 16.12 -24.22
CA GLN A 485 23.55 15.18 -23.77
C GLN A 485 23.41 15.15 -22.23
N SER A 486 24.42 15.62 -21.48
CA SER A 486 24.33 15.88 -20.03
C SER A 486 23.45 17.11 -19.76
N ASP A 487 23.70 18.21 -20.47
CA ASP A 487 22.94 19.47 -20.36
C ASP A 487 21.46 19.27 -20.73
N TRP A 488 21.19 18.46 -21.76
CA TRP A 488 19.83 18.02 -22.09
C TRP A 488 19.18 17.22 -20.96
N THR A 489 19.92 16.30 -20.34
CA THR A 489 19.38 15.46 -19.25
C THR A 489 19.02 16.33 -18.03
N SER A 490 19.85 17.31 -17.66
CA SER A 490 19.54 18.24 -16.57
C SER A 490 18.40 19.20 -16.91
N LEU A 491 18.40 19.80 -18.11
CA LEU A 491 17.35 20.75 -18.55
C LEU A 491 15.97 20.10 -18.66
N LEU A 492 15.90 18.85 -19.14
CA LEU A 492 14.62 18.13 -19.28
C LEU A 492 14.09 17.58 -17.95
N ALA A 493 14.97 17.38 -16.96
CA ALA A 493 14.59 17.02 -15.59
C ALA A 493 14.20 18.22 -14.72
N ALA A 494 14.54 19.44 -15.14
CA ALA A 494 14.43 20.67 -14.35
C ALA A 494 13.00 21.02 -13.92
N GLY A 495 12.82 21.28 -12.63
CA GLY A 495 11.56 21.69 -12.00
C GLY A 495 11.64 21.54 -10.47
N ASN A 496 10.70 22.15 -9.75
CA ASN A 496 10.73 22.23 -8.28
C ASN A 496 10.17 20.97 -7.57
N SER A 497 9.64 20.01 -8.34
CA SER A 497 8.96 18.83 -7.81
C SER A 497 9.90 17.64 -7.67
N ALA A 498 10.21 17.27 -6.43
CA ALA A 498 10.89 16.02 -6.06
C ALA A 498 9.94 14.80 -6.03
N THR A 499 8.78 14.88 -6.69
CA THR A 499 7.70 13.89 -6.68
C THR A 499 8.22 12.50 -6.99
N VAL A 500 7.99 11.54 -6.09
CA VAL A 500 8.34 10.14 -6.35
C VAL A 500 7.40 9.57 -7.41
N LEU A 501 7.94 9.11 -8.54
CA LEU A 501 7.16 8.56 -9.66
C LEU A 501 7.31 7.04 -9.77
N SER A 502 6.18 6.35 -9.85
CA SER A 502 6.04 4.90 -9.95
C SER A 502 5.00 4.51 -11.01
N ALA A 503 4.82 3.22 -11.28
CA ALA A 503 3.85 2.74 -12.26
C ALA A 503 2.41 3.22 -11.95
N GLY A 504 1.68 3.61 -13.01
CA GLY A 504 0.32 4.15 -12.92
C GLY A 504 0.24 5.67 -12.68
N VAL A 505 1.29 6.33 -12.19
CA VAL A 505 1.29 7.79 -12.00
C VAL A 505 1.14 8.52 -13.34
N ARG A 506 0.25 9.53 -13.40
CA ARG A 506 0.10 10.42 -14.57
C ARG A 506 0.15 11.88 -14.16
N ASN A 507 1.22 12.60 -14.48
CA ASN A 507 1.41 14.03 -14.16
C ASN A 507 2.50 14.68 -15.06
N PRO A 508 2.72 16.02 -14.98
CA PRO A 508 3.78 16.70 -15.74
C PRO A 508 5.22 16.28 -15.36
N ASP A 509 5.44 15.72 -14.18
CA ASP A 509 6.78 15.23 -13.78
C ASP A 509 7.16 13.96 -14.55
N VAL A 510 6.18 13.11 -14.90
CA VAL A 510 6.39 11.98 -15.81
C VAL A 510 6.79 12.47 -17.20
N VAL A 511 6.25 13.60 -17.68
CA VAL A 511 6.67 14.22 -18.95
C VAL A 511 8.14 14.62 -18.88
N ARG A 512 8.60 15.21 -17.76
CA ARG A 512 10.03 15.50 -17.53
C ARG A 512 10.89 14.23 -17.56
N VAL A 513 10.51 13.20 -16.79
CA VAL A 513 11.26 11.93 -16.73
C VAL A 513 11.34 11.24 -18.09
N GLN A 514 10.23 11.14 -18.83
CA GLN A 514 10.23 10.50 -20.15
C GLN A 514 11.17 11.24 -21.12
N ARG A 515 11.19 12.57 -21.11
CA ARG A 515 12.13 13.39 -21.89
C ARG A 515 13.58 13.21 -21.43
N ALA A 516 13.83 13.26 -20.12
CA ALA A 516 15.17 13.15 -19.54
C ALA A 516 15.80 11.76 -19.75
N LEU A 517 14.99 10.69 -19.79
CA LEU A 517 15.44 9.34 -20.16
C LEU A 517 15.73 9.21 -21.67
N ASN A 518 14.95 9.87 -22.53
CA ASN A 518 15.28 10.00 -23.96
C ASN A 518 16.58 10.79 -24.20
N ALA A 519 16.93 11.71 -23.31
CA ALA A 519 18.24 12.36 -23.32
C ALA A 519 19.34 11.45 -22.76
N ALA A 520 19.20 10.91 -21.55
CA ALA A 520 20.25 10.14 -20.90
C ALA A 520 20.62 8.87 -21.69
N LEU A 521 19.61 8.06 -22.01
CA LEU A 521 19.75 6.69 -22.53
C LEU A 521 19.42 6.53 -24.02
N SER A 522 18.80 7.51 -24.67
CA SER A 522 18.06 7.33 -25.93
C SER A 522 16.93 6.29 -25.82
N ALA A 523 16.16 6.33 -24.72
CA ALA A 523 15.20 5.30 -24.29
C ALA A 523 13.95 5.07 -25.18
N ASP A 524 13.76 5.83 -26.26
CA ASP A 524 12.60 5.73 -27.17
C ASP A 524 11.23 5.77 -26.43
N LEU A 525 11.11 6.62 -25.41
CA LEU A 525 9.85 6.81 -24.71
C LEU A 525 8.94 7.76 -25.50
N ARG A 526 7.75 7.28 -25.85
CA ARG A 526 6.64 8.17 -26.24
C ARG A 526 6.29 9.04 -25.03
N ILE A 527 6.36 10.35 -25.18
CA ILE A 527 6.09 11.31 -24.11
C ILE A 527 4.57 11.41 -23.91
N THR A 528 4.04 10.65 -22.94
CA THR A 528 2.60 10.55 -22.62
C THR A 528 2.21 11.22 -21.31
N GLY A 529 3.19 11.51 -20.45
CA GLY A 529 2.95 11.92 -19.07
C GLY A 529 2.35 10.83 -18.17
N GLY A 530 2.26 9.57 -18.65
CA GLY A 530 1.78 8.42 -17.88
C GLY A 530 2.86 7.35 -17.72
N TYR A 531 3.17 6.99 -16.48
CA TYR A 531 4.31 6.16 -16.11
C TYR A 531 3.98 4.67 -16.33
N ASN A 532 4.19 4.23 -17.57
CA ASN A 532 3.88 2.87 -18.04
C ASN A 532 5.08 1.90 -17.88
N ARG A 533 4.85 0.62 -18.19
CA ARG A 533 5.85 -0.47 -18.11
C ARG A 533 7.07 -0.29 -19.06
N LYS A 534 7.05 0.63 -20.04
CA LYS A 534 8.27 1.04 -20.80
C LYS A 534 9.04 2.10 -20.01
N THR A 535 8.36 3.12 -19.49
CA THR A 535 8.93 4.17 -18.63
C THR A 535 9.62 3.56 -17.40
N GLN A 536 8.94 2.65 -16.69
CA GLN A 536 9.49 1.94 -15.52
C GLN A 536 10.77 1.15 -15.87
N ARG A 537 10.77 0.41 -16.99
CA ARG A 537 11.95 -0.34 -17.45
C ARG A 537 13.11 0.59 -17.83
N SER A 538 12.85 1.74 -18.44
CA SER A 538 13.86 2.76 -18.71
C SER A 538 14.42 3.40 -17.44
N VAL A 539 13.61 3.56 -16.38
CA VAL A 539 14.08 4.03 -15.06
C VAL A 539 14.96 2.97 -14.38
N VAL A 540 14.58 1.68 -14.42
CA VAL A 540 15.43 0.56 -13.97
C VAL A 540 16.79 0.60 -14.70
N ALA A 541 16.79 0.72 -16.03
CA ALA A 541 18.01 0.79 -16.83
C ALA A 541 18.87 2.02 -16.49
N TYR A 542 18.24 3.19 -16.32
CA TYR A 542 18.92 4.42 -15.91
C TYR A 542 19.57 4.27 -14.54
N GLN A 543 18.82 3.80 -13.54
CA GLN A 543 19.31 3.61 -12.17
C GLN A 543 20.52 2.67 -12.15
N LYS A 544 20.47 1.53 -12.86
CA LYS A 544 21.64 0.64 -13.01
C LYS A 544 22.85 1.40 -13.58
N ARG A 545 22.66 2.12 -14.70
CA ARG A 545 23.74 2.82 -15.40
C ARG A 545 24.36 3.97 -14.58
N VAL A 546 23.60 4.62 -13.70
CA VAL A 546 24.13 5.69 -12.81
C VAL A 546 24.44 5.21 -11.39
N GLY A 547 24.47 3.90 -11.13
CA GLY A 547 24.87 3.33 -9.83
C GLY A 547 23.88 3.56 -8.69
N ILE A 548 22.58 3.59 -8.98
CA ILE A 548 21.49 3.72 -8.00
C ILE A 548 20.76 2.37 -7.90
N LYS A 549 20.27 2.00 -6.70
CA LYS A 549 19.45 0.79 -6.50
C LYS A 549 18.28 0.78 -7.51
N PRO A 550 18.15 -0.25 -8.37
CA PRO A 550 17.28 -0.19 -9.55
C PRO A 550 15.83 -0.54 -9.21
N THR A 551 15.17 0.33 -8.44
CA THR A 551 13.79 0.18 -7.96
C THR A 551 12.73 0.33 -9.06
N GLY A 552 13.07 0.95 -10.19
CA GLY A 552 12.10 1.36 -11.21
C GLY A 552 11.20 2.52 -10.77
N VAL A 553 11.53 3.20 -9.67
CA VAL A 553 10.80 4.32 -9.07
C VAL A 553 11.70 5.56 -9.04
N VAL A 554 11.29 6.66 -9.67
CA VAL A 554 12.05 7.92 -9.67
C VAL A 554 11.83 8.66 -8.36
N ALA A 555 12.61 8.31 -7.35
CA ALA A 555 12.69 9.04 -6.07
C ALA A 555 13.88 10.03 -6.05
N THR A 556 14.07 10.72 -4.91
CA THR A 556 15.07 11.76 -4.65
C THR A 556 16.47 11.49 -5.23
N LEU A 557 17.02 10.28 -5.10
CA LEU A 557 18.35 9.96 -5.68
C LEU A 557 18.34 9.95 -7.21
N THR A 558 17.26 9.48 -7.83
CA THR A 558 17.12 9.41 -9.29
C THR A 558 16.91 10.80 -9.87
N TRP A 559 16.08 11.64 -9.22
CA TRP A 559 15.96 13.06 -9.55
C TRP A 559 17.30 13.80 -9.42
N ARG A 560 18.01 13.65 -8.28
CA ARG A 560 19.34 14.27 -8.07
C ARG A 560 20.37 13.83 -9.11
N ALA A 561 20.27 12.63 -9.68
CA ALA A 561 21.14 12.18 -10.76
C ALA A 561 20.76 12.82 -12.11
N LEU A 562 19.47 12.83 -12.46
CA LEU A 562 18.96 13.43 -13.70
C LEU A 562 19.22 14.94 -13.75
N SER A 563 18.93 15.68 -12.67
CA SER A 563 19.16 17.12 -12.57
C SER A 563 20.64 17.52 -12.58
N ARG A 564 21.56 16.57 -12.31
CA ARG A 564 23.02 16.72 -12.48
C ARG A 564 23.54 16.14 -13.80
N GLY A 565 22.65 15.89 -14.76
CA GLY A 565 22.98 15.40 -16.10
C GLY A 565 23.61 14.00 -16.17
N ARG A 566 23.70 13.26 -15.05
CA ARG A 566 24.27 11.90 -15.00
C ARG A 566 23.45 11.00 -15.93
N ARG A 567 24.12 10.20 -16.76
CA ARG A 567 23.46 9.48 -17.85
C ARG A 567 24.03 8.11 -18.20
#